data_AF-A0A1V3H7S0-F1
#
_entry.id   AF-A0A1V3H7S0-F1
#
_cell.length_a   1.000
_cell.length_b   1.000
_cell.length_c   1.000
_cell.angle_alpha   90.00
_cell.angle_beta   90.00
_cell.angle_gamma   90.00
#
_symmetry.space_group_name_H-M   'P 1'
#
loop_
_entity.id
_entity.type
_entity.pdbx_description
1 polymer ?
#
loop_
_entity_poly.entity_id
_entity_poly.type
_entity_poly.pdbx_seq_one_letter_code
_entity_poly.pdbx_strand_id
1 'polypeptide(L)'
;IEDNGPGIPEQHLKYIFDMFYVIADSDKKSQSTGMGLAICKSMIEAHGGRIVAANKVTTTGMRFDIMLPINETESEEQLMALKHTVVENDV
;
A
#
# COMPACT_ATOMS: atom_id res chain seq x y z
N ILE A 1 5.07 -10.09 2.02
CA ILE A 1 6.24 -9.84 2.90
C ILE A 1 5.92 -10.42 4.27
N GLU A 2 6.84 -11.14 4.90
CA GLU A 2 6.61 -11.77 6.21
C GLU A 2 7.77 -11.51 7.16
N ASP A 3 7.48 -11.42 8.45
CA ASP A 3 8.48 -11.35 9.53
C ASP A 3 8.27 -12.46 10.58
N ASN A 4 9.14 -12.47 11.59
CA ASN A 4 9.05 -13.37 12.76
C ASN A 4 9.00 -12.57 14.07
N GLY A 5 8.49 -11.34 14.02
CA GLY A 5 8.32 -10.48 15.20
C GLY A 5 7.22 -10.98 16.15
N PRO A 6 6.85 -10.19 17.18
CA PRO A 6 5.80 -10.58 18.12
C PRO A 6 4.38 -10.53 17.52
N GLY A 7 4.22 -9.97 16.32
CA GLY A 7 2.91 -9.67 15.75
C GLY A 7 2.29 -8.39 16.34
N ILE A 8 1.00 -8.21 16.10
CA ILE A 8 0.22 -7.06 16.57
C ILE A 8 -1.03 -7.59 17.29
N PRO A 9 -1.38 -7.07 18.48
CA PRO A 9 -2.63 -7.44 19.13
C PRO A 9 -3.85 -7.17 18.23
N GLU A 10 -4.80 -8.10 18.21
CA GLU A 10 -5.90 -8.13 17.24
C GLU A 10 -6.73 -6.85 17.24
N GLN A 11 -6.93 -6.23 18.40
CA GLN A 11 -7.66 -4.96 18.53
C GLN A 11 -7.02 -3.80 17.77
N HIS A 12 -5.71 -3.88 17.50
CA HIS A 12 -4.94 -2.82 16.84
C HIS A 12 -4.84 -3.02 15.33
N LEU A 13 -5.05 -4.24 14.81
CA LEU A 13 -4.88 -4.58 13.39
C LEU A 13 -5.67 -3.66 12.44
N LYS A 14 -6.90 -3.29 12.82
CA LYS A 14 -7.77 -2.43 12.01
C LYS A 14 -7.29 -0.98 11.90
N TYR A 15 -6.37 -0.54 12.78
CA TYR A 15 -5.92 0.85 12.88
C TYR A 15 -4.48 1.05 12.40
N ILE A 16 -3.74 -0.01 12.06
CA ILE A 16 -2.29 0.10 11.76
C ILE A 16 -1.99 0.92 10.50
N PHE A 17 -3.01 1.16 9.66
CA PHE A 17 -2.92 2.01 8.48
C PHE A 17 -3.46 3.43 8.72
N ASP A 18 -3.92 3.75 9.93
CA ASP A 18 -4.40 5.07 10.28
C ASP A 18 -3.22 6.00 10.52
N MET A 19 -3.36 7.24 10.07
CA MET A 19 -2.32 8.25 10.24
C MET A 19 -2.10 8.55 11.71
N PHE A 20 -0.83 8.60 12.12
CA PHE A 20 -0.40 8.84 13.51
C PHE A 20 -0.73 7.73 14.51
N TYR A 21 -1.20 6.57 14.05
CA TYR A 21 -1.50 5.46 14.93
C TYR A 21 -0.21 4.76 15.39
N VAL A 22 -0.04 4.67 16.71
CA VAL A 22 1.11 4.00 17.36
C VAL A 22 0.60 3.20 18.55
N ILE A 23 1.06 1.94 18.67
CA ILE A 23 0.71 1.07 19.81
C ILE A 23 1.60 1.45 21.01
N ALA A 24 0.97 1.86 22.11
CA ALA A 24 1.64 2.49 23.24
C ALA A 24 2.50 1.56 24.13
N ASP A 25 2.49 0.25 23.85
CA ASP A 25 3.03 -0.80 24.73
C ASP A 25 4.50 -1.19 24.47
N SER A 26 5.19 -0.52 23.56
CA SER A 26 6.63 -0.77 23.36
C SER A 26 7.46 0.39 23.91
N ASP A 27 8.42 0.07 24.78
CA ASP A 27 9.40 1.00 25.39
C ASP A 27 10.18 1.87 24.37
N LYS A 28 9.99 1.63 23.06
CA LYS A 28 10.51 2.40 21.93
C LYS A 28 9.63 3.60 21.53
N LYS A 29 8.86 4.13 22.47
CA LYS A 29 7.86 5.21 22.29
C LYS A 29 8.39 6.50 21.66
N SER A 30 9.70 6.75 21.63
CA SER A 30 10.24 8.09 21.37
C SER A 30 10.53 8.45 19.90
N GLN A 31 10.39 7.54 18.93
CA GLN A 31 10.82 7.86 17.54
C GLN A 31 9.83 7.55 16.40
N SER A 32 8.72 6.85 16.63
CA SER A 32 7.78 6.55 15.54
C SER A 32 6.63 7.55 15.50
N THR A 33 6.44 8.19 14.35
CA THR A 33 5.32 9.11 14.09
C THR A 33 4.03 8.40 13.67
N GLY A 34 4.05 7.08 13.48
CA GLY A 34 2.89 6.33 12.99
C GLY A 34 2.50 6.65 11.53
N MET A 35 3.41 7.22 10.73
CA MET A 35 3.09 7.62 9.34
C MET A 35 3.43 6.57 8.29
N GLY A 36 4.39 5.66 8.56
CA GLY A 36 4.96 4.78 7.53
C GLY A 36 3.92 3.90 6.83
N LEU A 37 3.13 3.14 7.59
CA LEU A 37 2.11 2.25 7.03
C LEU A 37 0.98 3.02 6.33
N ALA A 38 0.57 4.16 6.87
CA ALA A 38 -0.42 5.03 6.24
C ALA A 38 0.06 5.51 4.85
N ILE A 39 1.32 5.96 4.74
CA ILE A 39 1.93 6.36 3.47
C ILE A 39 1.99 5.18 2.50
N CYS A 40 2.42 4.00 2.95
CA CYS A 40 2.46 2.80 2.11
C CYS A 40 1.07 2.46 1.54
N LYS A 41 0.02 2.49 2.37
CA LYS A 41 -1.35 2.25 1.92
C LYS A 41 -1.77 3.28 0.88
N SER A 42 -1.58 4.57 1.15
CA SER A 42 -1.92 5.64 0.19
C SER A 42 -1.19 5.50 -1.14
N MET A 43 0.10 5.15 -1.13
CA MET A 43 0.86 4.92 -2.37
C MET A 43 0.32 3.72 -3.14
N ILE A 44 0.05 2.60 -2.47
CA ILE A 44 -0.46 1.39 -3.13
C ILE A 44 -1.86 1.66 -3.72
N GLU A 45 -2.75 2.31 -2.97
CA GLU A 45 -4.09 2.67 -3.43
C GLU A 45 -4.07 3.68 -4.58
N ALA A 46 -3.15 4.64 -4.57
CA ALA A 46 -2.96 5.58 -5.68
C ALA A 46 -2.56 4.90 -7.01
N HIS A 47 -1.95 3.71 -6.93
CA HIS A 47 -1.63 2.88 -8.10
C HIS A 47 -2.73 1.85 -8.40
N GLY A 48 -3.94 2.00 -7.83
CA GLY A 48 -5.05 1.06 -8.02
C GLY A 48 -4.85 -0.28 -7.32
N GLY A 49 -3.87 -0.37 -6.42
CA GLY A 49 -3.55 -1.58 -5.68
C GLY A 49 -4.32 -1.70 -4.37
N ARG A 50 -3.98 -2.77 -3.65
CA ARG A 50 -4.48 -3.05 -2.30
C ARG A 50 -3.38 -3.62 -1.42
N ILE A 51 -3.39 -3.24 -0.14
CA ILE A 51 -2.56 -3.85 0.91
C ILE A 51 -3.45 -4.46 2.00
N VAL A 52 -3.07 -5.64 2.49
CA VAL A 52 -3.68 -6.33 3.63
C VAL A 52 -2.59 -6.74 4.61
N ALA A 53 -2.86 -6.66 5.90
CA ALA A 53 -1.96 -7.10 6.95
C ALA A 53 -2.68 -8.08 7.89
N ALA A 54 -1.97 -9.12 8.32
CA ALA A 54 -2.46 -10.10 9.27
C ALA A 54 -1.31 -10.66 10.12
N ASN A 55 -1.62 -11.12 11.33
CA ASN A 55 -0.68 -11.99 12.05
C ASN A 55 -0.53 -13.32 11.30
N LYS A 56 0.65 -13.92 11.38
CA LYS A 56 0.87 -15.28 10.86
C LYS A 56 0.07 -16.28 11.70
N VAL A 57 -0.52 -17.27 11.02
CA VAL A 57 -1.44 -18.24 11.64
C VAL A 57 -0.70 -19.33 12.42
N THR A 58 0.44 -19.79 11.90
CA THR A 58 1.18 -20.94 12.45
C THR A 58 2.41 -20.57 13.26
N THR A 59 2.91 -19.33 13.12
CA THR A 59 4.11 -18.84 13.81
C THR A 59 3.86 -17.43 14.32
N THR A 60 4.77 -16.92 15.15
CA THR A 60 4.80 -15.49 15.46
C THR A 60 5.19 -14.67 14.22
N GLY A 61 4.77 -13.40 14.21
CA GLY A 61 5.12 -12.43 13.19
C GLY A 61 3.93 -11.94 12.37
N MET A 62 4.24 -11.05 11.44
CA MET A 62 3.30 -10.40 10.54
C MET A 62 3.45 -10.88 9.10
N ARG A 63 2.35 -10.81 8.37
CA ARG A 63 2.29 -10.95 6.92
C ARG A 63 1.59 -9.73 6.32
N PHE A 64 2.23 -9.15 5.30
CA PHE A 64 1.68 -8.10 4.46
C PHE A 64 1.54 -8.62 3.03
N ASP A 65 0.30 -8.61 2.51
CA ASP A 65 -0.03 -8.96 1.14
C ASP A 65 -0.32 -7.68 0.35
N ILE A 66 0.44 -7.45 -0.71
CA ILE A 66 0.30 -6.30 -1.61
C ILE A 66 -0.10 -6.81 -2.99
N MET A 67 -1.17 -6.26 -3.54
CA MET A 67 -1.65 -6.54 -4.88
C MET A 67 -1.63 -5.25 -5.69
N LEU A 68 -1.02 -5.29 -6.87
CA LEU A 68 -1.02 -4.17 -7.82
C LEU A 68 -1.60 -4.67 -9.15
N PRO A 69 -2.42 -3.85 -9.83
CA PRO A 69 -2.87 -4.18 -11.17
C PRO A 69 -1.66 -4.22 -12.12
N ILE A 70 -1.63 -5.22 -13.00
CA ILE A 70 -0.70 -5.22 -14.12
C ILE A 70 -1.40 -4.41 -15.20
N ASN A 71 -0.98 -3.16 -15.37
CA ASN A 71 -1.33 -2.45 -16.59
C ASN A 71 -0.49 -3.08 -17.70
N GLU A 72 -1.14 -3.78 -18.62
CA GLU A 72 -0.57 -3.93 -19.95
C GLU A 72 -0.32 -2.51 -20.46
N THR A 73 0.95 -2.18 -20.67
CA THR A 73 1.37 -0.93 -21.29
C THR A 73 0.43 -0.67 -22.46
N GLU A 74 -0.23 0.49 -22.46
CA GLU A 74 -1.18 0.90 -23.49
C GLU A 74 -0.72 0.40 -24.86
N SER A 75 -1.44 -0.59 -25.40
CA SER A 75 -1.18 -1.16 -26.71
C SER A 75 -1.05 -0.01 -27.71
N GLU A 76 -0.12 -0.09 -28.66
CA GLU A 76 0.23 0.99 -29.60
C GLU A 76 -0.99 1.66 -30.28
N GLU A 77 -2.14 0.99 -30.35
CA GLU A 77 -3.44 1.54 -30.77
C GLU A 77 -3.92 2.75 -29.94
N GLN A 78 -3.75 2.75 -28.61
CA GLN A 78 -4.11 3.88 -27.74
C GLN A 78 -3.16 5.07 -27.92
N LEU A 79 -1.87 4.77 -28.16
CA LEU A 79 -0.85 5.78 -28.49
C LEU A 79 -1.09 6.39 -29.88
N MET A 80 -1.65 5.62 -30.82
CA MET A 80 -2.05 6.11 -32.16
C MET A 80 -3.34 6.94 -32.11
N ALA A 81 -4.32 6.57 -31.28
CA ALA A 81 -5.57 7.33 -31.11
C ALA A 81 -5.30 8.74 -30.53
N LEU A 82 -4.34 8.87 -29.62
CA LEU A 82 -3.95 10.16 -29.07
C LEU A 82 -3.19 11.02 -30.09
N LYS A 83 -2.38 10.41 -30.98
CA LYS A 83 -1.67 11.13 -32.06
C LYS A 83 -2.59 11.63 -33.17
N HIS A 84 -3.68 10.94 -33.47
CA HIS A 84 -4.64 11.39 -34.49
C HIS A 84 -5.46 12.61 -34.01
N THR A 85 -5.78 12.67 -32.72
CA THR A 85 -6.56 13.77 -32.13
C THR A 85 -5.81 15.11 -32.11
N VAL A 86 -4.47 15.11 -32.11
CA VAL A 86 -3.66 16.33 -32.09
C VAL A 86 -3.55 16.99 -33.47
N VAL A 87 -3.85 16.29 -34.57
CA VAL A 87 -3.70 16.85 -35.93
C VAL A 87 -4.89 17.70 -36.36
N GLU A 88 -6.06 17.61 -35.71
CA GLU A 88 -7.26 18.37 -36.11
C GLU A 88 -7.38 19.78 -35.49
N ASN A 89 -6.41 20.24 -34.68
CA ASN A 89 -6.50 21.55 -34.01
C ASN A 89 -5.42 22.58 -34.41
N ASP A 90 -4.69 22.37 -35.52
CA ASP A 90 -3.75 23.35 -36.09
C ASP A 90 -4.15 23.78 -37.53
N VAL A 91 -5.35 24.34 -37.70
CA VAL A 91 -5.73 25.21 -38.84
C VAL A 91 -6.46 26.45 -38.34
#